data_AF-A0A969KHC8-F1
#
_entry.id   AF-A0A969KHC8-F1
#
_cell.length_a   1.000
_cell.length_b   1.000
_cell.length_c   1.000
_cell.angle_alpha   90.00
_cell.angle_beta   90.00
_cell.angle_gamma   90.00
#
_symmetry.space_group_name_H-M   'P 1'
#
loop_
_entity.id
_entity.type
_entity.pdbx_description
1 polymer ?
#
loop_
_entity_poly.entity_id
_entity_poly.type
_entity_poly.pdbx_seq_one_letter_code
_entity_poly.pdbx_strand_id
1 'polypeptide(L)' 'MKNKLSFYTLDVFTEQIFGGNPLAVFPESEGLSDVQMQAIAKELNLSETVFVLSPEQAGCDFKLRIFTPLAEIPFAGH' A
#
# COMPACT_ATOMS: atom_id res chain seq x y z
N MET A 1 14.91 -13.00 -5.16
CA MET A 1 13.56 -12.38 -5.12
C MET A 1 13.01 -12.54 -3.71
N LYS A 2 12.38 -11.50 -3.15
CA LYS A 2 11.60 -11.67 -1.91
C LYS A 2 10.42 -12.58 -2.25
N ASN A 3 10.41 -13.80 -1.71
CA ASN A 3 9.32 -14.77 -1.91
C ASN A 3 8.29 -14.73 -0.77
N LYS A 4 8.43 -13.76 0.13
CA LYS A 4 7.52 -13.52 1.25
C LYS A 4 7.39 -12.02 1.44
N LEU A 5 6.16 -11.56 1.58
CA LEU A 5 5.81 -10.19 1.92
C LEU A 5 4.85 -10.23 3.10
N SER A 6 5.04 -9.31 4.05
CA SER A 6 4.12 -9.08 5.16
C SER A 6 3.29 -7.84 4.84
N PHE A 7 1.99 -7.92 5.07
CA PHE A 7 1.09 -6.79 4.91
C PHE A 7 0.00 -6.85 5.98
N TYR A 8 -0.64 -5.71 6.19
CA TYR A 8 -1.80 -5.57 7.06
C TYR A 8 -3.01 -5.16 6.22
N THR A 9 -4.17 -5.71 6.57
CA THR A 9 -5.47 -5.19 6.12
C THR A 9 -6.04 -4.33 7.24
N LEU A 10 -6.36 -3.09 6.94
CA LEU A 10 -6.94 -2.13 7.87
C LEU A 10 -8.34 -1.73 7.39
N ASP A 11 -9.29 -1.65 8.30
CA ASP A 11 -10.60 -1.05 8.04
C ASP A 11 -10.54 0.43 8.47
N VAL A 12 -10.33 1.34 7.53
CA VAL A 12 -10.17 2.77 7.83
C VAL A 12 -11.52 3.47 7.98
N PHE A 13 -11.54 4.57 8.74
CA PHE A 13 -12.75 5.32 9.11
C PHE A 13 -13.79 4.54 9.94
N THR A 14 -13.38 3.47 10.61
CA THR A 14 -14.26 2.68 11.47
C THR A 14 -13.49 2.13 12.67
N GLU A 15 -14.21 1.81 13.74
CA GLU A 15 -13.71 0.98 14.85
C GLU A 15 -14.30 -0.45 14.81
N GLN A 16 -15.20 -0.72 13.87
CA GLN A 16 -15.85 -2.01 13.68
C GLN A 16 -15.13 -2.82 12.59
N ILE A 17 -14.78 -4.07 12.92
CA ILE A 17 -14.24 -5.02 11.93
C ILE A 17 -15.22 -5.22 10.76
N PHE A 18 -14.68 -5.21 9.54
CA PHE A 18 -15.42 -5.26 8.28
C PHE A 18 -16.35 -4.06 8.01
N GLY A 19 -16.17 -2.95 8.74
CA GLY A 19 -16.77 -1.67 8.41
C GLY A 19 -15.82 -0.78 7.60
N GLY A 20 -16.23 0.46 7.32
CA GLY A 20 -15.33 1.46 6.73
C GLY A 20 -14.85 1.08 5.32
N ASN A 21 -13.60 1.42 5.00
CA ASN A 21 -12.97 1.07 3.72
C ASN A 21 -11.72 0.18 3.98
N PRO A 22 -11.64 -1.02 3.39
CA PRO A 22 -10.48 -1.88 3.54
C PRO A 22 -9.27 -1.33 2.77
N LEU A 23 -8.12 -1.25 3.44
CA LEU A 23 -6.83 -0.82 2.90
C LEU A 23 -5.75 -1.86 3.19
N ALA A 24 -4.99 -2.23 2.15
CA ALA A 24 -3.80 -3.07 2.33
C ALA A 24 -2.55 -2.19 2.48
N VAL A 25 -1.74 -2.45 3.51
CA VAL A 25 -0.49 -1.71 3.78
C VAL A 25 0.67 -2.67 3.85
N PHE A 26 1.70 -2.43 3.04
CA PHE A 26 2.98 -3.15 3.01
C PHE A 26 4.07 -2.29 3.66
N PRO A 27 4.47 -2.57 4.92
CA PRO A 27 5.45 -1.74 5.63
C PRO A 27 6.89 -1.88 5.12
N GLU A 28 7.22 -3.03 4.50
CA GLU A 28 8.60 -3.37 4.09
C GLU A 28 8.71 -3.55 2.57
N SER A 29 8.44 -2.47 1.83
CA SER A 29 8.28 -2.51 0.37
C SER A 29 9.58 -2.35 -0.42
N GLU A 30 10.71 -2.21 0.26
CA GLU A 30 12.02 -2.06 -0.37
C GLU A 30 12.35 -3.25 -1.28
N GLY A 31 12.83 -2.91 -2.49
CA GLY A 31 13.19 -3.85 -3.54
C GLY A 31 12.04 -4.36 -4.40
N LEU A 32 10.80 -3.90 -4.20
CA LEU A 32 9.69 -4.15 -5.12
C LEU A 32 9.76 -3.20 -6.32
N SER A 33 9.58 -3.74 -7.52
CA SER A 33 9.41 -2.91 -8.72
C SER A 33 7.98 -2.41 -8.87
N ASP A 34 7.79 -1.39 -9.70
CA ASP A 34 6.46 -0.83 -10.04
C ASP A 34 5.51 -1.92 -10.56
N VAL A 35 6.03 -2.83 -11.39
CA VAL A 35 5.26 -3.95 -11.93
C VAL A 35 4.81 -4.90 -10.81
N GLN A 36 5.67 -5.15 -9.82
CA GLN A 36 5.30 -5.98 -8.68
C GLN A 36 4.28 -5.29 -7.78
N MET A 37 4.47 -4.01 -7.46
CA MET A 37 3.52 -3.23 -6.66
C MET A 37 2.14 -3.18 -7.32
N GLN A 38 2.09 -2.91 -8.64
CA GLN A 38 0.84 -2.92 -9.41
C GLN A 38 0.20 -4.29 -9.48
N ALA A 39 0.99 -5.36 -9.66
CA ALA A 39 0.48 -6.73 -9.67
C ALA A 39 -0.11 -7.13 -8.31
N ILE A 40 0.53 -6.74 -7.20
CA ILE A 40 0.02 -6.95 -5.85
C ILE A 40 -1.30 -6.21 -5.64
N ALA A 41 -1.36 -4.91 -6.00
CA ALA A 41 -2.59 -4.13 -5.86
C ALA A 41 -3.75 -4.72 -6.67
N LYS A 42 -3.45 -5.23 -7.87
CA LYS A 42 -4.42 -5.91 -8.72
C LYS A 42 -4.87 -7.26 -8.12
N GLU A 43 -3.96 -8.02 -7.55
CA GLU A 43 -4.26 -9.31 -6.91
C GLU A 43 -5.16 -9.14 -5.68
N LEU A 44 -4.88 -8.13 -4.84
CA LEU A 44 -5.68 -7.85 -3.65
C LEU A 44 -7.05 -7.26 -3.96
N ASN A 45 -7.18 -6.57 -5.10
CA ASN A 45 -8.43 -6.01 -5.61
C ASN A 45 -9.23 -5.18 -4.58
N LEU A 46 -8.50 -4.50 -3.70
CA LEU A 46 -9.04 -3.46 -2.83
C LEU A 46 -9.05 -2.13 -3.60
N SER A 47 -9.75 -1.14 -3.06
CA SER A 47 -9.74 0.22 -3.63
C SER A 47 -8.29 0.72 -3.78
N GLU A 48 -7.46 0.51 -2.75
CA GLU A 48 -6.05 0.92 -2.74
C GLU A 48 -5.16 -0.05 -1.95
N THR A 49 -3.88 -0.06 -2.34
CA THR A 49 -2.77 -0.72 -1.66
C THR A 49 -1.63 0.27 -1.48
N VAL A 50 -1.13 0.39 -0.25
CA VAL A 50 -0.06 1.31 0.13
C VAL A 50 1.24 0.56 0.36
N PHE A 51 2.32 1.07 -0.24
CA PHE A 51 3.68 0.59 -0.07
C PHE A 51 4.50 1.63 0.67
N VAL A 52 5.00 1.27 1.85
CA VAL A 52 5.88 2.11 2.67
C VAL A 52 7.33 1.86 2.28
N LEU A 53 8.04 2.94 1.99
CA LEU A 53 9.43 2.99 1.54
C LEU A 53 10.22 3.98 2.41
N SER A 54 11.54 3.88 2.33
CA SER A 54 12.44 4.85 2.94
C SER A 54 12.18 6.26 2.37
N PRO A 55 12.29 7.31 3.20
CA PRO A 55 12.09 8.68 2.73
C PRO A 55 13.16 9.07 1.71
N GLU A 56 12.76 9.85 0.70
CA GLU A 56 13.68 10.37 -0.33
C GLU A 56 14.24 11.76 0.01
N GLN A 57 13.65 12.45 0.99
CA GLN A 57 14.00 13.81 1.38
C GLN A 57 14.29 13.88 2.88
N ALA A 58 15.31 14.67 3.23
CA ALA A 58 15.64 14.92 4.63
C ALA A 58 14.45 15.62 5.34
N GLY A 59 14.07 15.11 6.51
CA GLY A 59 12.94 15.62 7.29
C GLY A 59 11.60 14.90 7.02
N CYS A 60 11.55 13.94 6.08
CA CYS A 60 10.42 13.03 5.93
C CYS A 60 10.67 11.72 6.68
N ASP A 61 9.63 11.15 7.29
CA ASP A 61 9.72 9.87 7.99
C ASP A 61 9.68 8.67 7.01
N PHE A 62 8.87 8.77 5.97
CA PHE A 62 8.66 7.71 4.99
C PHE A 62 8.22 8.26 3.64
N LYS A 63 8.40 7.44 2.59
CA LYS A 63 7.75 7.62 1.29
C LYS A 63 6.60 6.62 1.17
N LEU A 64 5.44 7.10 0.72
CA LEU A 64 4.33 6.25 0.36
C LEU A 64 4.19 6.17 -1.15
N ARG A 65 3.87 4.98 -1.65
CA ARG A 65 3.32 4.79 -2.98
C ARG A 65 1.97 4.12 -2.87
N ILE A 66 1.00 4.61 -3.65
CA ILE A 66 -0.39 4.21 -3.53
C ILE A 66 -0.85 3.70 -4.88
N PHE A 67 -1.35 2.47 -4.89
CA PHE A 67 -1.81 1.80 -6.09
C PHE A 67 -3.26 1.41 -5.96
N THR A 68 -4.05 1.74 -6.97
CA THR A 68 -5.33 1.07 -7.24
C THR A 68 -5.05 -0.23 -8.01
N PRO A 69 -6.05 -1.10 -8.23
CA PRO A 69 -5.90 -2.27 -9.09
C PRO A 69 -5.50 -1.95 -10.54
N LEU A 70 -5.69 -0.69 -10.98
CA LEU A 70 -5.49 -0.27 -12.36
C LEU A 70 -4.20 0.53 -12.58
N ALA A 71 -3.82 1.38 -11.62
CA ALA A 71 -2.70 2.30 -11.74
C ALA A 71 -2.20 2.81 -10.38
N GLU A 72 -0.94 3.29 -10.37
CA GLU A 72 -0.44 4.17 -9.32
C GLU A 72 -1.16 5.52 -9.33
N ILE A 73 -1.46 6.05 -8.16
CA ILE A 73 -2.05 7.37 -7.97
C ILE A 73 -1.16 8.21 -7.06
N PRO A 74 -1.09 9.54 -7.27
CA PRO A 74 -0.17 10.39 -6.53
C PRO A 74 -0.58 10.59 -5.06
N PHE A 75 -1.86 10.39 -4.74
CA PHE A 75 -2.40 10.57 -3.40
C PHE A 75 -3.79 9.93 -3.26
N ALA A 76 -4.08 9.39 -2.08
CA ALA A 76 -5.41 8.99 -1.61
C ALA A 76 -5.51 9.31 -0.11
N GLY A 77 -6.72 9.63 0.35
CA GLY A 77 -6.94 10.19 1.70
C GLY A 77 -7.58 9.25 2.72
N HIS A 78 -8.02 8.06 2.32
CA HIS A 78 -8.56 7.06 3.25
C HIS A 78 -7.47 6.12 3.77
#